data_AF-A0A2F0APU4-F1
#
_entry.id   AF-A0A2F0APU4-F1
#
_cell.length_a   1.000
_cell.length_b   1.000
_cell.length_c   1.000
_cell.angle_alpha   90.00
_cell.angle_beta   90.00
_cell.angle_gamma   90.00
#
_symmetry.space_group_name_H-M   'P 1'
#
loop_
_entity.id
_entity.type
_entity.pdbx_description
1 polymer ?
#
loop_
_entity_poly.entity_id
_entity_poly.type
_entity_poly.pdbx_seq_one_letter_code
_entity_poly.pdbx_strand_id
1 'polypeptide(L)'
;MLDHDSKDNLETSRELISESAAGLLSATNALIDLLQAHNEQTWADNFTRFRDQLISARSTRELRDALAFLQSFYGGMGSWNDVYLVALGEAEAQRCRLSGAISMNSERLLGLLETLSAQQKKTIWQSLTRWLLNR
;
A
#
# COMPACT_ATOMS: atom_id res chain seq x y z
N MET A 1 -28.61 -23.29 2.10
CA MET A 1 -27.20 -23.72 1.98
C MET A 1 -26.50 -22.80 0.99
N LEU A 2 -26.30 -21.52 1.35
CA LEU A 2 -25.68 -20.49 0.49
C LEU A 2 -24.85 -19.45 1.30
N ASP A 3 -24.59 -19.69 2.59
CA ASP A 3 -23.93 -18.70 3.47
C ASP A 3 -22.48 -19.02 3.83
N HIS A 4 -21.96 -20.20 3.45
CA HIS A 4 -20.58 -20.58 3.77
C HIS A 4 -19.57 -19.99 2.78
N ASP A 5 -19.84 -20.09 1.47
CA ASP A 5 -18.97 -19.52 0.42
C ASP A 5 -18.81 -17.99 0.51
N SER A 6 -19.81 -17.28 1.03
CA SER A 6 -19.75 -15.81 1.14
C SER A 6 -18.91 -15.34 2.33
N LYS A 7 -18.87 -16.12 3.42
CA LYS A 7 -18.07 -15.83 4.62
C LYS A 7 -16.60 -16.18 4.39
N ASP A 8 -16.32 -17.34 3.83
CA ASP A 8 -14.93 -17.77 3.57
C ASP A 8 -14.25 -16.85 2.54
N ASN A 9 -15.00 -16.37 1.55
CA ASN A 9 -14.52 -15.38 0.59
C ASN A 9 -14.29 -13.99 1.23
N LEU A 10 -15.10 -13.61 2.23
CA LEU A 10 -14.92 -12.35 2.96
C LEU A 10 -13.71 -12.38 3.88
N GLU A 11 -13.50 -13.50 4.59
CA GLU A 11 -12.37 -13.70 5.49
C GLU A 11 -11.06 -13.75 4.72
N THR A 12 -11.03 -14.51 3.61
CA THR A 12 -9.90 -14.50 2.67
C THR A 12 -9.62 -13.09 2.16
N SER A 13 -10.66 -12.37 1.70
CA SER A 13 -10.49 -10.98 1.24
C SER A 13 -9.96 -10.05 2.34
N ARG A 14 -10.36 -10.24 3.60
CA ARG A 14 -9.84 -9.48 4.74
C ARG A 14 -8.36 -9.74 4.97
N GLU A 15 -7.95 -11.00 4.97
CA GLU A 15 -6.56 -11.39 5.16
C GLU A 15 -5.70 -10.78 4.06
N LEU A 16 -6.08 -10.96 2.80
CA LEU A 16 -5.33 -10.44 1.66
C LEU A 16 -5.19 -8.93 1.68
N ILE A 17 -6.25 -8.21 2.06
CA ILE A 17 -6.20 -6.74 2.18
C ILE A 17 -5.29 -6.33 3.36
N SER A 18 -5.36 -7.04 4.48
CA SER A 18 -4.53 -6.75 5.66
C SER A 18 -3.06 -7.01 5.39
N GLU A 19 -2.73 -8.14 4.76
CA GLU A 19 -1.38 -8.48 4.31
C GLU A 19 -0.84 -7.47 3.31
N SER A 20 -1.67 -7.08 2.33
CA SER A 20 -1.24 -6.12 1.31
C SER A 20 -1.01 -4.73 1.91
N ALA A 21 -1.89 -4.27 2.80
CA ALA A 21 -1.70 -3.01 3.52
C ALA A 21 -0.44 -3.04 4.40
N ALA A 22 -0.18 -4.15 5.09
CA ALA A 22 1.03 -4.35 5.90
C ALA A 22 2.30 -4.32 5.05
N GLY A 23 2.30 -5.04 3.92
CA GLY A 23 3.41 -5.09 2.99
C GLY A 23 3.71 -3.73 2.37
N LEU A 24 2.66 -3.00 1.98
CA LEU A 24 2.78 -1.65 1.44
C LEU A 24 3.37 -0.69 2.49
N LEU A 25 2.83 -0.71 3.72
CA LEU A 25 3.33 0.13 4.81
C LEU A 25 4.80 -0.17 5.14
N SER A 26 5.17 -1.45 5.23
CA SER A 26 6.55 -1.86 5.51
C SER A 26 7.51 -1.40 4.40
N ALA A 27 7.13 -1.55 3.14
CA ALA A 27 7.96 -1.12 2.01
C ALA A 27 8.09 0.41 1.94
N THR A 28 7.00 1.14 2.22
CA THR A 28 7.01 2.60 2.30
C THR A 28 7.93 3.10 3.41
N ASN A 29 7.88 2.51 4.61
CA ASN A 29 8.78 2.90 5.70
C ASN A 29 10.25 2.66 5.33
N ALA A 30 10.56 1.48 4.80
CA ALA A 30 11.93 1.18 4.36
C ALA A 30 12.42 2.14 3.26
N LEU A 31 11.53 2.60 2.39
CA LEU A 31 11.88 3.58 1.36
C LEU A 31 12.07 4.99 1.94
N ILE A 32 11.27 5.40 2.92
CA ILE A 32 11.48 6.66 3.66
C ILE A 32 12.86 6.66 4.32
N ASP A 33 13.20 5.61 5.07
CA ASP A 33 14.50 5.50 5.77
C ASP A 33 15.68 5.60 4.79
N LEU A 34 15.56 4.92 3.65
CA LEU A 34 16.56 4.96 2.58
C LEU A 34 16.70 6.37 2.01
N LEU A 35 15.60 7.01 1.64
CA LEU A 35 15.63 8.36 1.06
C LEU A 35 16.23 9.37 2.05
N GLN A 36 15.92 9.25 3.33
CA GLN A 36 16.53 10.07 4.38
C GLN A 36 18.04 9.84 4.48
N ALA A 37 18.50 8.58 4.39
CA ALA A 37 19.94 8.27 4.40
C ALA A 37 20.71 8.89 3.23
N HIS A 38 20.03 9.13 2.10
CA HIS A 38 20.56 9.80 0.91
C HIS A 38 20.30 11.32 0.87
N ASN A 39 19.73 11.90 1.93
CA ASN A 39 19.31 13.31 1.99
C ASN A 39 18.26 13.70 0.92
N GLU A 40 17.44 12.75 0.50
CA GLU A 40 16.37 12.92 -0.49
C GLU A 40 15.07 13.37 0.16
N GLN A 41 15.11 14.54 0.82
CA GLN A 41 14.04 15.01 1.69
C GLN A 41 12.69 15.17 0.97
N THR A 42 12.67 15.73 -0.24
CA THR A 42 11.44 15.92 -1.02
C THR A 42 10.72 14.59 -1.26
N TRP A 43 11.47 13.52 -1.53
CA TRP A 43 10.90 12.20 -1.75
C TRP A 43 10.49 11.55 -0.43
N ALA A 44 11.33 11.64 0.61
CA ALA A 44 10.98 11.16 1.94
C ALA A 44 9.67 11.79 2.45
N ASP A 45 9.46 13.08 2.20
CA ASP A 45 8.23 13.81 2.56
C ASP A 45 7.02 13.29 1.78
N ASN A 46 7.16 13.05 0.47
CA ASN A 46 6.08 12.48 -0.34
C ASN A 46 5.67 11.09 0.14
N PHE A 47 6.62 10.20 0.42
CA PHE A 47 6.31 8.87 0.97
C PHE A 47 5.77 8.93 2.39
N THR A 48 6.24 9.85 3.22
CA THR A 48 5.71 10.10 4.56
C THR A 48 4.25 10.53 4.49
N ARG A 49 3.92 11.48 3.62
CA ARG A 49 2.54 11.91 3.39
C ARG A 49 1.65 10.76 2.90
N PHE A 50 2.16 9.93 2.00
CA PHE A 50 1.43 8.75 1.54
C PHE A 50 1.17 7.75 2.69
N ARG A 51 2.20 7.42 3.47
CA ARG A 51 2.09 6.56 4.65
C ARG A 51 1.01 7.06 5.61
N ASP A 52 1.02 8.36 5.90
CA ASP A 52 0.08 8.96 6.85
C ASP A 52 -1.35 8.91 6.30
N GLN A 53 -1.55 9.11 5.00
CA GLN A 53 -2.85 8.92 4.34
C GLN A 53 -3.31 7.46 4.39
N LEU A 54 -2.41 6.51 4.17
CA LEU A 54 -2.70 5.07 4.25
C LEU A 54 -3.16 4.67 5.66
N ILE A 55 -2.45 5.12 6.71
CA ILE A 55 -2.78 4.82 8.11
C ILE A 55 -4.05 5.54 8.55
N SER A 56 -4.26 6.78 8.10
CA SER A 56 -5.42 7.60 8.48
C SER A 56 -6.70 7.28 7.71
N ALA A 57 -6.63 6.52 6.61
CA ALA A 57 -7.81 6.12 5.86
C ALA A 57 -8.85 5.39 6.74
N ARG A 58 -10.10 5.84 6.66
CA ARG A 58 -11.28 5.29 7.35
C ARG A 58 -12.34 4.79 6.37
N SER A 59 -12.13 5.00 5.08
CA SER A 59 -13.08 4.66 4.02
C SER A 59 -12.40 4.17 2.75
N THR A 60 -13.17 3.49 1.88
CA THR A 60 -12.71 3.05 0.55
C THR A 60 -12.27 4.22 -0.31
N ARG A 61 -12.96 5.36 -0.16
CA ARG A 61 -12.63 6.57 -0.88
C ARG A 61 -11.27 7.09 -0.46
N GLU A 62 -11.05 7.29 0.85
CA GLU A 62 -9.76 7.79 1.35
C GLU A 62 -8.60 6.85 1.04
N LEU A 63 -8.82 5.53 1.09
CA LEU A 63 -7.77 4.59 0.67
C LEU A 63 -7.47 4.70 -0.83
N ARG A 64 -8.50 4.83 -1.67
CA ARG A 64 -8.31 5.08 -3.10
C ARG A 64 -7.58 6.39 -3.34
N ASP A 65 -7.91 7.44 -2.58
CA ASP A 65 -7.24 8.73 -2.67
C ASP A 65 -5.76 8.60 -2.26
N ALA A 66 -5.45 7.82 -1.21
CA ALA A 66 -4.07 7.53 -0.81
C ALA A 66 -3.30 6.75 -1.89
N LEU A 67 -3.91 5.72 -2.49
CA LEU A 67 -3.30 4.92 -3.55
C LEU A 67 -3.15 5.72 -4.85
N ALA A 68 -4.11 6.60 -5.17
CA ALA A 68 -4.01 7.53 -6.28
C ALA A 68 -2.90 8.58 -6.04
N PHE A 69 -2.76 9.06 -4.79
CA PHE A 69 -1.66 9.94 -4.40
C PHE A 69 -0.32 9.26 -4.64
N LEU A 70 -0.13 8.02 -4.17
CA LEU A 70 1.05 7.21 -4.48
C LEU A 70 1.31 7.13 -5.99
N GLN A 71 0.30 6.75 -6.78
CA GLN A 71 0.45 6.63 -8.24
C GLN A 71 0.86 7.95 -8.92
N SER A 72 0.43 9.09 -8.39
CA SER A 72 0.71 10.41 -8.98
C SER A 72 2.19 10.79 -9.00
N PHE A 73 2.99 10.28 -8.05
CA PHE A 73 4.43 10.56 -7.99
C PHE A 73 5.32 9.32 -8.14
N TYR A 74 4.79 8.12 -7.84
CA TYR A 74 5.51 6.87 -7.97
C TYR A 74 5.51 6.33 -9.42
N GLY A 75 4.51 6.72 -10.22
CA GLY A 75 4.29 6.23 -11.57
C GLY A 75 3.71 4.81 -11.60
N GLY A 76 2.90 4.52 -12.62
CA GLY A 76 2.16 3.25 -12.74
C GLY A 76 2.98 2.01 -13.14
N MET A 77 4.30 2.11 -13.29
CA MET A 77 5.16 0.96 -13.69
C MET A 77 6.33 0.68 -12.73
N GLY A 78 6.41 1.33 -11.57
CA GLY A 78 7.53 1.14 -10.62
C GLY A 78 8.92 1.55 -11.15
N SER A 79 9.00 2.08 -12.38
CA SER A 79 10.26 2.41 -13.06
C SER A 79 10.92 3.67 -12.51
N TRP A 80 10.15 4.59 -11.94
CA TRP A 80 10.71 5.80 -11.34
C TRP A 80 11.58 5.45 -10.13
N ASN A 81 11.10 4.57 -9.24
CA ASN A 81 11.84 4.16 -8.06
C ASN A 81 13.09 3.35 -8.41
N ASP A 82 13.04 2.45 -9.39
CA ASP A 82 14.24 1.71 -9.80
C ASP A 82 15.29 2.64 -10.40
N VAL A 83 14.93 3.53 -11.33
CA VAL A 83 15.87 4.50 -11.92
C VAL A 83 16.44 5.45 -10.87
N TYR A 84 15.61 5.94 -9.94
CA TYR A 84 16.05 6.86 -8.89
C TYR A 84 17.02 6.19 -7.91
N LEU A 85 16.63 5.01 -7.40
CA LEU A 85 17.48 4.26 -6.48
C LEU A 85 18.76 3.76 -7.15
N VAL A 86 18.76 3.50 -8.48
CA VAL A 86 19.99 3.26 -9.25
C VAL A 86 20.93 4.46 -9.14
N ALA A 87 20.40 5.67 -9.33
CA ALA A 87 21.19 6.89 -9.26
C ALA A 87 21.78 7.15 -7.86
N LEU A 88 21.10 6.69 -6.81
CA LEU A 88 21.59 6.72 -5.42
C LEU A 88 22.61 5.63 -5.09
N GLY A 89 22.91 4.71 -6.02
CA GLY A 89 23.87 3.63 -5.81
C GLY A 89 23.33 2.44 -5.02
N GLU A 90 22.01 2.34 -4.85
CA GLU A 90 21.39 1.23 -4.11
C GLU A 90 21.54 -0.10 -4.85
N ALA A 91 21.75 -1.18 -4.10
CA ALA A 91 21.89 -2.51 -4.67
C ALA A 91 20.61 -2.93 -5.40
N GLU A 92 20.73 -3.48 -6.61
CA GLU A 92 19.60 -3.90 -7.45
C GLU A 92 18.60 -4.77 -6.69
N ALA A 93 19.08 -5.74 -5.90
CA ALA A 93 18.23 -6.60 -5.09
C ALA A 93 17.33 -5.81 -4.11
N GLN A 94 17.84 -4.74 -3.51
CA GLN A 94 17.09 -3.87 -2.62
C GLN A 94 16.08 -3.00 -3.38
N ARG A 95 16.49 -2.44 -4.52
CA ARG A 95 15.60 -1.64 -5.39
C ARG A 95 14.44 -2.46 -5.91
N CYS A 96 14.71 -3.63 -6.51
CA CYS A 96 13.67 -4.52 -7.04
C CYS A 96 12.71 -4.99 -5.93
N ARG A 97 13.24 -5.29 -4.73
CA ARG A 97 12.42 -5.69 -3.58
C ARG A 97 11.46 -4.57 -3.15
N LEU A 98 11.95 -3.35 -2.99
CA LEU A 98 11.13 -2.20 -2.57
C LEU A 98 10.12 -1.81 -3.65
N SER A 99 10.59 -1.68 -4.91
CA SER A 99 9.75 -1.35 -6.05
C SER A 99 8.65 -2.38 -6.28
N GLY A 100 9.01 -3.67 -6.26
CA GLY A 100 8.07 -4.77 -6.41
C GLY A 100 7.06 -4.82 -5.26
N ALA A 101 7.50 -4.63 -4.02
CA ALA A 101 6.58 -4.62 -2.87
C ALA A 101 5.57 -3.46 -2.94
N ILE A 102 6.00 -2.25 -3.31
CA ILE A 102 5.07 -1.11 -3.43
C ILE A 102 4.09 -1.32 -4.59
N SER A 103 4.56 -1.72 -5.77
CA SER A 103 3.68 -1.94 -6.94
C SER A 103 2.68 -3.06 -6.68
N MET A 104 3.17 -4.25 -6.30
CA MET A 104 2.33 -5.42 -6.10
C MET A 104 1.28 -5.19 -5.02
N ASN A 105 1.65 -4.61 -3.87
CA ASN A 105 0.70 -4.42 -2.78
C ASN A 105 -0.32 -3.30 -3.09
N SER A 106 0.08 -2.23 -3.77
CA SER A 106 -0.84 -1.16 -4.17
C SER A 106 -1.83 -1.63 -5.25
N GLU A 107 -1.36 -2.36 -6.27
CA GLU A 107 -2.20 -2.98 -7.30
C GLU A 107 -3.15 -4.02 -6.70
N ARG A 108 -2.66 -4.87 -5.80
CA ARG A 108 -3.49 -5.87 -5.13
C ARG A 108 -4.58 -5.23 -4.28
N LEU A 109 -4.26 -4.17 -3.54
CA LEU A 109 -5.26 -3.40 -2.79
C LEU A 109 -6.30 -2.78 -3.73
N LEU A 110 -5.89 -2.18 -4.84
CA LEU A 110 -6.81 -1.61 -5.83
C LEU A 110 -7.72 -2.68 -6.46
N GLY A 111 -7.17 -3.82 -6.87
CA GLY A 111 -7.95 -4.92 -7.44
C GLY A 111 -8.95 -5.49 -6.45
N LEU A 112 -8.54 -5.73 -5.20
CA LEU A 112 -9.44 -6.19 -4.13
C LEU A 112 -10.54 -5.15 -3.83
N LEU A 113 -10.24 -3.86 -3.97
CA LEU A 113 -11.24 -2.79 -3.84
C LEU A 113 -12.27 -2.76 -4.98
N GLU A 114 -11.98 -3.33 -6.13
CA GLU A 114 -12.91 -3.36 -7.26
C GLU A 114 -13.86 -4.56 -7.20
N THR A 115 -13.38 -5.69 -6.67
CA THR A 115 -14.14 -6.96 -6.63
C THR A 115 -15.14 -7.06 -5.48
N LEU A 116 -14.96 -6.27 -4.42
CA LEU A 116 -15.84 -6.31 -3.24
C LEU A 116 -17.14 -5.51 -3.43
N SER A 117 -18.26 -6.05 -2.95
CA SER A 117 -19.52 -5.30 -2.85
C SER A 117 -19.44 -4.18 -1.79
N ALA A 118 -20.37 -3.22 -1.87
CA ALA A 118 -20.41 -2.08 -0.94
C ALA A 118 -20.48 -2.50 0.55
N GLN A 119 -21.22 -3.56 0.86
CA GLN A 119 -21.38 -4.07 2.22
C GLN A 119 -20.10 -4.74 2.74
N GLN A 120 -19.40 -5.47 1.87
CA GLN A 120 -18.13 -6.13 2.21
C GLN A 120 -17.04 -5.10 2.44
N LYS A 121 -16.94 -4.07 1.58
CA LYS A 121 -16.04 -2.92 1.75
C LYS A 121 -16.16 -2.28 3.13
N LYS A 122 -17.39 -2.00 3.57
CA LYS A 122 -17.66 -1.40 4.89
C LYS A 122 -17.16 -2.27 6.05
N THR A 123 -17.40 -3.58 5.96
CA THR A 123 -17.04 -4.56 7.02
C THR A 123 -15.53 -4.80 7.11
N ILE A 124 -14.84 -4.80 5.97
CA ILE A 124 -13.39 -4.98 5.91
C ILE A 124 -12.68 -3.74 6.48
N TRP A 125 -13.17 -2.54 6.16
CA TRP A 125 -12.59 -1.28 6.62
C TRP A 125 -12.66 -1.00 8.09
N GLN A 126 -13.78 -1.33 8.75
CA GLN A 126 -13.83 -1.20 10.20
C GLN A 126 -12.74 -2.02 10.90
N SER A 127 -12.30 -3.13 10.30
CA SER A 127 -11.23 -3.97 10.84
C SER A 127 -9.84 -3.51 10.41
N LEU A 128 -9.64 -3.12 9.15
CA LEU A 128 -8.34 -2.68 8.68
C LEU A 128 -7.88 -1.39 9.37
N THR A 129 -8.77 -0.41 9.47
CA THR A 129 -8.51 0.84 10.21
C THR A 129 -8.13 0.55 11.66
N ARG A 130 -8.87 -0.34 12.33
CA ARG A 130 -8.57 -0.71 13.72
C ARG A 130 -7.23 -1.44 13.82
N TRP A 131 -6.85 -2.22 12.83
CA TRP A 131 -5.58 -2.93 12.81
C TRP A 131 -4.39 -2.00 12.56
N LEU A 132 -4.48 -1.11 11.55
CA LEU A 132 -3.43 -0.15 11.21
C LEU A 132 -3.13 0.86 12.32
N LEU A 133 -4.12 1.18 13.17
CA LEU A 133 -3.94 2.11 14.30
C LEU A 133 -3.26 1.49 15.52
N ASN A 134 -3.18 0.15 15.60
CA ASN A 134 -2.61 -0.57 16.74
C ASN A 134 -1.18 -1.10 16.46
N ARG A 135 -0.55 -0.67 15.37
CA ARG A 135 0.84 -0.96 15.00
C ARG A 135 1.63 0.34 14.88
#